data_AF-N1TWR3-F1
#
_entry.id   AF-N1TWR3-F1
#
_cell.length_a   1.000
_cell.length_b   1.000
_cell.length_c   1.000
_cell.angle_alpha   90.00
_cell.angle_beta   90.00
_cell.angle_gamma   90.00
#
_symmetry.space_group_name_H-M   'P 1'
#
loop_
_entity.id
_entity.type
_entity.pdbx_description
1 polymer ?
#
loop_
_entity_poly.entity_id
_entity_poly.type
_entity_poly.pdbx_seq_one_letter_code
_entity_poly.pdbx_strand_id
1 'polypeptide(L)' 'MQTYDNLTEALQNTMNVSVLNLENNQLRTLPQEIGQLRNLEVLYLHNNQLRTGLKTPCTLRV' A
#
# COMPACT_ATOMS: atom_id res chain seq x y z
N MET A 1 17.79 3.29 1.67
CA MET A 1 16.36 3.53 1.97
C MET A 1 15.80 2.21 2.47
N GLN A 2 15.09 2.20 3.59
CA GLN A 2 14.52 0.97 4.16
C GLN A 2 13.26 0.62 3.37
N THR A 3 13.16 -0.62 2.89
CA THR A 3 11.95 -1.15 2.27
C THR A 3 11.21 -1.98 3.32
N TYR A 4 9.92 -1.72 3.49
CA TYR A 4 9.04 -2.56 4.31
C TYR A 4 8.33 -3.55 3.39
N ASP A 5 8.28 -4.83 3.77
CA ASP A 5 7.58 -5.87 3.02
C ASP A 5 6.33 -6.41 3.73
N ASN A 6 6.07 -5.87 4.93
CA ASN A 6 4.97 -6.29 5.79
C ASN A 6 4.15 -5.08 6.24
N LEU A 7 2.84 -5.13 5.99
CA LEU A 7 1.94 -4.05 6.40
C LEU A 7 1.92 -3.84 7.92
N THR A 8 1.98 -4.91 8.72
CA THR A 8 1.97 -4.82 10.18
C THR A 8 3.17 -4.03 10.69
N GLU A 9 4.36 -4.29 10.15
CA GLU A 9 5.58 -3.57 10.52
C GLU A 9 5.55 -2.11 10.02
N ALA A 10 5.04 -1.90 8.80
CA ALA A 10 4.86 -0.56 8.25
C ALA A 10 3.92 0.29 9.12
N LEU A 11 2.84 -0.31 9.64
CA LEU A 11 1.89 0.37 10.54
C LEU A 11 2.48 0.68 11.93
N GLN A 12 3.58 0.03 12.34
CA GLN A 12 4.31 0.42 13.54
C GLN A 12 5.22 1.64 13.31
N ASN A 13 5.53 1.96 12.04
CA ASN A 13 6.48 2.98 11.63
C ASN A 13 5.87 3.96 10.62
N THR A 14 4.61 4.36 10.82
CA THR A 14 3.81 5.15 9.85
C THR A 14 4.45 6.46 9.37
N MET A 15 5.37 7.02 10.16
CA MET A 15 6.12 8.24 9.83
C MET A 15 7.47 7.98 9.14
N ASN A 16 7.93 6.73 9.05
CA ASN A 16 9.26 6.39 8.52
C ASN A 16 9.19 5.50 7.26
N VAL A 17 8.00 5.02 6.89
CA VAL A 17 7.80 4.17 5.71
C VAL A 17 7.71 5.05 4.47
N SER A 18 8.74 5.02 3.63
CA SER A 18 8.73 5.64 2.30
C SER A 18 8.46 4.64 1.17
N VAL A 19 8.86 3.37 1.36
CA VAL A 19 8.63 2.29 0.39
C VAL A 19 8.00 1.10 1.08
N LEU A 20 6.84 0.66 0.58
CA LEU A 20 6.13 -0.55 1.03
C LEU A 20 5.98 -1.51 -0.16
N ASN A 21 6.61 -2.67 -0.06
CA ASN A 21 6.50 -3.74 -1.03
C ASN A 21 5.53 -4.84 -0.55
N LEU A 22 4.35 -4.91 -1.14
CA LEU A 22 3.37 -5.97 -0.89
C LEU A 22 3.19 -6.87 -2.12
N GLU A 23 4.17 -6.92 -2.99
CA GLU A 23 4.18 -7.76 -4.18
C GLU A 23 4.08 -9.25 -3.86
N ASN A 24 3.54 -10.02 -4.81
CA ASN A 24 3.45 -11.48 -4.73
C ASN A 24 2.67 -11.99 -3.51
N ASN A 25 1.74 -11.18 -3.00
CA ASN A 25 0.83 -11.57 -1.94
C ASN A 25 -0.54 -12.02 -2.50
N GLN A 26 -1.42 -12.49 -1.63
CA GLN A 26 -2.78 -12.90 -2.00
C GLN A 26 -3.80 -11.81 -1.65
N LEU A 27 -3.40 -10.54 -1.67
CA LEU A 27 -4.27 -9.43 -1.28
C LEU A 27 -5.44 -9.32 -2.26
N ARG A 28 -6.66 -9.38 -1.74
CA ARG A 28 -7.90 -9.20 -2.51
C ARG A 28 -8.41 -7.77 -2.46
N THR A 29 -8.05 -7.07 -1.39
CA THR A 29 -8.39 -5.68 -1.09
C THR A 29 -7.20 -5.02 -0.43
N LEU A 30 -7.07 -3.70 -0.62
CA LEU A 30 -6.14 -2.90 0.17
C LEU A 30 -6.82 -2.47 1.47
N PRO A 31 -6.19 -2.71 2.63
CA PRO A 31 -6.67 -2.17 3.90
C PRO A 31 -6.68 -0.64 3.88
N GLN A 32 -7.70 -0.03 4.49
CA GLN A 32 -7.81 1.42 4.64
C GLN A 32 -6.64 2.01 5.46
N GLU A 33 -6.03 1.18 6.30
CA GLU A 33 -4.91 1.49 7.17
C GLU A 33 -3.65 1.89 6.38
N ILE A 34 -3.53 1.50 5.10
CA ILE A 34 -2.47 2.01 4.22
C ILE A 34 -2.50 3.55 4.13
N GLY A 35 -3.68 4.17 4.27
CA GLY A 35 -3.84 5.62 4.34
C GLY A 35 -3.21 6.28 5.57
N GLN A 36 -2.77 5.50 6.57
CA GLN A 36 -2.06 6.02 7.75
C GLN A 36 -0.56 6.24 7.48
N LEU A 37 -0.01 5.64 6.42
CA LEU A 37 1.40 5.75 6.04
C LEU A 37 1.67 7.11 5.37
N ARG A 38 1.85 8.16 6.17
CA ARG A 38 1.86 9.57 5.70
C ARG A 38 3.02 9.91 4.77
N ASN A 39 4.14 9.20 4.91
CA ASN A 39 5.35 9.44 4.14
C ASN A 39 5.57 8.37 3.05
N LEU A 40 4.56 7.54 2.76
CA LEU A 40 4.66 6.51 1.74
C LEU A 40 4.73 7.14 0.35
N GLU A 41 5.85 6.96 -0.32
CA GLU A 41 6.11 7.46 -1.68
C GLU A 41 5.88 6.35 -2.72
N VAL A 42 6.21 5.10 -2.38
CA VAL A 42 6.19 3.97 -3.30
C VAL A 42 5.46 2.79 -2.67
N LEU A 43 4.39 2.34 -3.32
CA LEU A 43 3.61 1.16 -2.92
C LEU A 43 3.62 0.13 -4.06
N TYR A 44 4.29 -1.00 -3.84
CA TYR A 44 4.30 -2.08 -4.81
C TYR A 44 3.22 -3.13 -4.48
N LEU A 45 2.41 -3.47 -5.49
CA LEU A 45 1.24 -4.35 -5.35
C LEU A 45 1.12 -5.39 -6.46
N HIS A 46 2.14 -5.53 -7.31
CA HIS A 46 2.07 -6.47 -8.42
C HIS A 46 1.85 -7.91 -7.94
N ASN A 47 1.30 -8.77 -8.78
CA ASN A 47 1.05 -10.17 -8.47
C ASN A 47 0.19 -10.38 -7.19
N ASN A 48 -0.80 -9.51 -7.00
CA ASN A 48 -1.89 -9.68 -6.03
C ASN A 48 -3.22 -10.00 -6.72
N GLN A 49 -4.23 -10.36 -5.92
CA GLN A 49 -5.60 -10.66 -6.39
C GLN A 49 -6.53 -9.45 -6.21
N LEU A 50 -5.99 -8.23 -6.28
CA LEU A 50 -6.72 -7.00 -6.02
C LEU A 50 -7.85 -6.87 -7.05
N ARG A 51 -9.09 -6.93 -6.58
CA ARG A 51 -10.25 -6.66 -7.44
C ARG A 51 -10.34 -5.16 -7.66
N THR A 52 -10.32 -4.74 -8.92
CA THR A 52 -10.46 -3.35 -9.39
C THR A 52 -11.81 -2.68 -9.04
N GLY A 53 -12.61 -3.27 -8.16
CA GLY A 53 -13.90 -2.75 -7.69
C GLY A 53 -13.80 -1.69 -6.59
N LEU A 54 -12.58 -1.24 -6.23
CA LEU A 54 -12.43 -0.01 -5.45
C LEU A 54 -12.96 1.14 -6.32
N LYS A 55 -14.15 1.66 -5.98
CA LYS A 55 -14.60 2.96 -6.46
C LYS A 55 -13.54 3.98 -6.06
N THR A 56 -12.59 4.27 -6.94
CA THR A 56 -11.82 5.50 -6.85
C THR A 56 -12.84 6.63 -7.05
N PRO A 57 -13.02 7.57 -6.11
CA PRO A 57 -13.63 8.85 -6.47
C PRO A 57 -12.79 9.42 -7.62
N CYS A 58 -13.44 9.61 -8.77
CA CYS A 58 -12.86 10.15 -9.99
C CYS A 58 -12.33 11.57 -9.73
N THR A 59 -11.10 11.70 -9.23
CA THR A 59 -10.37 12.98 -9.20
C THR A 59 -8.86 12.81 -9.43
N LEU A 60 -8.33 11.59 -9.50
CA LEU A 60 -6.94 11.36 -9.88
C LEU A 60 -6.84 11.26 -11.40
N ARG A 61 -6.57 12.42 -12.00
CA ARG A 61 -6.15 12.56 -13.39
C ARG A 61 -4.71 12.03 -13.48
N VAL A 62 -4.54 10.88 -14.12
CA VAL A 62 -3.28 10.48 -14.77
C VAL A 62 -3.28 11.00 -16.20
#